data_AF-A0AA35NVX5-F1
#
_entry.id   AF-A0AA35NVX5-F1
#
_cell.length_a   1.000
_cell.length_b   1.000
_cell.length_c   1.000
_cell.angle_alpha   90.00
_cell.angle_beta   90.00
_cell.angle_gamma   90.00
#
_symmetry.space_group_name_H-M   'P 1'
#
loop_
_entity.id
_entity.type
_entity.pdbx_description
1 polymer ?
#
loop_
_entity_poly.entity_id
_entity_poly.type
_entity_poly.pdbx_seq_one_letter_code
_entity_poly.pdbx_strand_id
1 'polypeptide(L)'
;MIEDRSRDYMNARRVAKEYETVMKGLDRNAPSVPPQNTPQEAQQVDMWKKYIQWEKSNPLRTEDQTLITKRVMFAYEQCLLVLGHHPDIWYEAAQYLEQSSKLLAEKGDMNNAKLFSDEAANIYERAISTLLKKNMLLYFAYADYEESRMKYEKVHSIYNRLLAIEDIDPTLVYIQYMKFARRAEGIKSGRMIFKKAREDARTRHHVYVTAALMEYYCSKDKSVAFKIFELGLKKYGDIPEYVLAYIDYLSHLNEDNNTRVLFERVLTSGSLPPEKSGEIWARFLAFESNIGDLASILKVEKRRFTAFKEEYEGKETALLVDRYKFMDLYPCSASELKALGYKDVSRAKLSTIIPDPVVAPSIVPVLKDEADRKPEYPKPDTQQMIPFQPRHLAPPGLHPVPGGVFPVPPAAVVLMKLLPPPVCFQGPFVQVDEVMEIIRRCKLPDTVDEAVRIITGGLPDLTMEGNGPLENNALLNKSVKRPNEDSDDDEEKGSVVPPIHDIYRARQQKRIR
;
A
#
# COMPACT_ATOMS: atom_id res chain seq x y z
N MET A 1 26.28 42.78 -45.50
CA MET A 1 26.56 43.30 -44.13
C MET A 1 25.31 43.32 -43.25
N ILE A 2 24.32 44.19 -43.51
CA ILE A 2 23.09 44.25 -42.70
C ILE A 2 22.18 43.05 -43.00
N GLU A 3 21.95 42.77 -44.28
CA GLU A 3 21.05 41.71 -44.76
C GLU A 3 21.49 40.32 -44.30
N ASP A 4 22.78 40.01 -44.37
CA ASP A 4 23.38 38.72 -43.95
C ASP A 4 23.04 38.35 -42.50
N ARG A 5 22.84 39.35 -41.61
CA ARG A 5 22.47 39.15 -40.19
C ARG A 5 20.97 39.22 -39.93
N SER A 6 20.16 39.56 -40.93
CA SER A 6 18.71 39.81 -40.78
C SER A 6 17.95 38.56 -40.34
N ARG A 7 18.32 37.38 -40.87
CA ARG A 7 17.69 36.09 -40.52
C ARG A 7 17.84 35.76 -39.04
N ASP A 8 19.06 35.86 -38.51
CA ASP A 8 19.37 35.51 -37.13
C ASP A 8 18.80 36.55 -36.16
N TYR A 9 18.83 37.84 -36.54
CA TYR A 9 18.14 38.91 -35.82
C TYR A 9 16.63 38.64 -35.70
N MET A 10 15.96 38.19 -36.77
CA MET A 10 14.53 37.85 -36.72
C MET A 10 14.25 36.63 -35.83
N ASN A 11 15.13 35.61 -35.84
CA ASN A 11 15.03 34.46 -34.93
C ASN A 11 15.17 34.91 -33.45
N ALA A 12 16.20 35.69 -33.15
CA ALA A 12 16.44 36.26 -31.82
C ALA A 12 15.29 37.18 -31.37
N ARG A 13 14.75 38.03 -32.25
CA ARG A 13 13.62 38.93 -31.96
C ARG A 13 12.32 38.18 -31.69
N ARG A 14 12.12 36.98 -32.26
CA ARG A 14 11.00 36.10 -31.90
C ARG A 14 11.19 35.57 -30.48
N VAL A 15 12.34 34.93 -30.22
CA VAL A 15 12.65 34.32 -28.92
C VAL A 15 12.70 35.35 -27.78
N ALA A 16 13.09 36.60 -28.05
CA ALA A 16 13.01 37.68 -27.06
C ALA A 16 11.57 37.92 -26.55
N LYS A 17 10.56 37.87 -27.43
CA LYS A 17 9.15 38.01 -27.01
C LYS A 17 8.63 36.80 -26.21
N GLU A 18 9.11 35.61 -26.58
CA GLU A 18 8.83 34.38 -25.84
C GLU A 18 9.47 34.45 -24.43
N TYR A 19 10.70 34.96 -24.34
CA TYR A 19 11.45 35.17 -23.09
C TYR A 19 10.76 36.15 -22.14
N GLU A 20 10.36 37.34 -22.61
CA GLU A 20 9.57 38.30 -21.80
C GLU A 20 8.30 37.64 -21.20
N THR A 21 7.69 36.69 -21.91
CA THR A 21 6.48 36.01 -21.47
C THR A 21 6.72 35.05 -20.30
N VAL A 22 7.88 34.39 -20.23
CA VAL A 22 8.26 33.54 -19.08
C VAL A 22 8.88 34.33 -17.93
N MET A 23 9.58 35.44 -18.21
CA MET A 23 10.27 36.24 -17.19
C MET A 23 9.35 37.16 -16.38
N LYS A 24 8.23 37.63 -16.95
CA LYS A 24 7.35 38.66 -16.34
C LYS A 24 6.73 38.32 -14.97
N GLY A 25 6.68 37.05 -14.59
CA GLY A 25 6.12 36.59 -13.31
C GLY A 25 7.15 36.22 -12.24
N LEU A 26 8.43 36.15 -12.61
CA LEU A 26 9.51 35.73 -11.71
C LEU A 26 9.93 36.89 -10.81
N ASP A 27 9.89 36.66 -9.50
CA ASP A 27 10.68 37.49 -8.59
C ASP A 27 12.16 37.11 -8.76
N ARG A 28 12.99 38.13 -8.98
CA ARG A 28 14.44 38.05 -9.21
C ARG A 28 15.24 38.77 -8.12
N ASN A 29 14.56 39.39 -7.16
CA ASN A 29 15.14 40.16 -6.06
C ASN A 29 14.76 39.61 -4.68
N ALA A 30 13.78 38.70 -4.60
CA ALA A 30 13.46 37.97 -3.39
C ALA A 30 14.71 37.30 -2.79
N PRO A 31 15.00 37.49 -1.48
CA PRO A 31 16.11 36.82 -0.82
C PRO A 31 15.96 35.29 -0.84
N SER A 32 17.08 34.59 -1.02
CA SER A 32 17.12 33.13 -0.87
C SER A 32 16.87 32.73 0.59
N VAL A 33 15.82 31.95 0.82
CA VAL A 33 15.34 31.50 2.14
C VAL A 33 15.11 29.98 2.08
N PRO A 34 15.40 29.20 3.15
CA PRO A 34 15.07 27.78 3.21
C PRO A 34 13.56 27.52 3.01
N PRO A 35 13.16 26.40 2.36
CA PRO A 35 11.75 26.15 2.03
C PRO A 35 10.82 26.20 3.25
N GLN A 36 9.76 26.99 3.16
CA GLN A 36 8.73 27.13 4.21
C GLN A 36 7.38 26.53 3.76
N ASN A 37 7.28 26.03 2.52
CA ASN A 37 6.05 25.54 1.89
C ASN A 37 4.94 26.59 1.83
N THR A 38 5.29 27.88 1.68
CA THR A 38 4.27 28.91 1.48
C THR A 38 3.66 28.81 0.07
N PRO A 39 2.38 29.18 -0.14
CA PRO A 39 1.76 29.10 -1.46
C PRO A 39 2.44 30.01 -2.50
N GLN A 40 2.99 31.15 -2.07
CA GLN A 40 3.73 32.09 -2.92
C GLN A 40 5.11 31.53 -3.34
N GLU A 41 5.83 30.90 -2.42
CA GLU A 41 7.09 30.17 -2.68
C GLU A 41 6.84 29.04 -3.69
N ALA A 42 5.83 28.19 -3.46
CA ALA A 42 5.47 27.11 -4.36
C ALA A 42 5.10 27.61 -5.77
N GLN A 43 4.39 28.75 -5.86
CA GLN A 43 4.09 29.41 -7.14
C GLN A 43 5.34 29.92 -7.85
N GLN A 44 6.28 30.54 -7.13
CA GLN A 44 7.56 30.99 -7.69
C GLN A 44 8.42 29.80 -8.16
N VAL A 45 8.49 28.71 -7.38
CA VAL A 45 9.20 27.47 -7.78
C VAL A 45 8.64 26.90 -9.08
N ASP A 46 7.31 26.82 -9.22
CA ASP A 46 6.65 26.37 -10.46
C ASP A 46 6.99 27.28 -11.66
N MET A 47 6.96 28.61 -11.50
CA MET A 47 7.33 29.54 -12.57
C MET A 47 8.82 29.46 -12.94
N TRP A 48 9.72 29.31 -11.96
CA TRP A 48 11.15 29.10 -12.22
C TRP A 48 11.41 27.78 -12.96
N LYS A 49 10.75 26.68 -12.57
CA LYS A 49 10.85 25.41 -13.29
C LYS A 49 10.26 25.49 -14.70
N LYS A 50 9.18 26.25 -14.91
CA LYS A 50 8.65 26.55 -16.26
C LYS A 50 9.62 27.33 -17.14
N TYR A 51 10.32 28.34 -16.60
CA TYR A 51 11.38 29.04 -17.34
C TYR A 51 12.54 28.09 -17.72
N ILE A 52 13.04 27.30 -16.75
CA ILE A 52 14.11 26.33 -16.99
C ILE A 52 13.70 25.28 -18.04
N GLN A 53 12.45 24.79 -18.00
CA GLN A 53 11.90 23.86 -19.00
C GLN A 53 11.75 24.50 -20.39
N TRP A 54 11.30 25.76 -20.47
CA TRP A 54 11.24 26.50 -21.73
C TRP A 54 12.63 26.66 -22.36
N GLU A 55 13.64 27.01 -21.56
CA GLU A 55 15.03 27.12 -22.05
C GLU A 55 15.57 25.76 -22.51
N LYS A 56 15.24 24.67 -21.78
CA LYS A 56 15.54 23.28 -22.19
C LYS A 56 14.83 22.85 -23.48
N SER A 57 13.70 23.47 -23.86
CA SER A 57 13.00 23.18 -25.11
C SER A 57 13.66 23.77 -26.37
N ASN A 58 14.82 24.42 -26.23
CA ASN A 58 15.60 25.03 -27.31
C ASN A 58 14.79 26.05 -28.16
N PRO A 59 14.34 27.19 -27.58
CA PRO A 59 13.51 28.18 -28.29
C PRO A 59 14.20 28.77 -29.53
N LEU A 60 15.54 28.84 -29.53
CA LEU A 60 16.35 29.30 -30.65
C LEU A 60 16.42 28.30 -31.82
N ARG A 61 16.14 27.01 -31.56
CA ARG A 61 16.20 25.90 -32.53
C ARG A 61 17.59 25.75 -33.16
N THR A 62 18.62 25.73 -32.31
CA THR A 62 20.02 25.49 -32.70
C THR A 62 20.41 24.02 -32.48
N GLU A 63 21.34 23.49 -33.28
CA GLU A 63 21.95 22.17 -33.04
C GLU A 63 23.18 22.22 -32.10
N ASP A 64 23.67 23.43 -31.78
CA ASP A 64 24.78 23.65 -30.85
C ASP A 64 24.35 23.38 -29.40
N GLN A 65 24.60 22.16 -28.95
CA GLN A 65 24.39 21.73 -27.57
C GLN A 65 25.15 22.61 -26.56
N THR A 66 26.30 23.18 -26.91
CA THR A 66 27.05 24.03 -25.97
C THR A 66 26.32 25.34 -25.71
N LEU A 67 25.69 25.94 -26.74
CA LEU A 67 24.85 27.13 -26.62
C LEU A 67 23.55 26.84 -25.86
N ILE A 68 22.87 25.71 -26.15
CA ILE A 68 21.68 25.29 -25.38
C ILE A 68 22.06 25.14 -23.90
N THR A 69 23.12 24.39 -23.61
CA THR A 69 23.54 24.09 -22.24
C THR A 69 23.94 25.37 -21.48
N LYS A 70 24.68 26.29 -22.12
CA LYS A 70 25.03 27.59 -21.52
C LYS A 70 23.81 28.45 -21.20
N ARG A 71 22.77 28.43 -22.05
CA ARG A 71 21.51 29.16 -21.78
C ARG A 71 20.71 28.54 -20.65
N VAL A 72 20.56 27.22 -20.62
CA VAL A 72 19.88 26.51 -19.52
C VAL A 72 20.63 26.67 -18.20
N MET A 73 21.97 26.63 -18.22
CA MET A 73 22.77 26.91 -17.03
C MET A 73 22.63 28.36 -16.58
N PHE A 74 22.56 29.34 -17.47
CA PHE A 74 22.21 30.72 -17.07
C PHE A 74 20.83 30.79 -16.39
N ALA A 75 19.83 30.06 -16.88
CA ALA A 75 18.52 29.97 -16.23
C ALA A 75 18.62 29.37 -14.80
N TYR A 76 19.43 28.31 -14.62
CA TYR A 76 19.73 27.76 -13.29
C TYR A 76 20.49 28.75 -12.39
N GLU A 77 21.50 29.45 -12.88
CA GLU A 77 22.24 30.46 -12.09
C GLU A 77 21.31 31.58 -11.61
N GLN A 78 20.43 32.10 -12.47
CA GLN A 78 19.43 33.10 -12.06
C GLN A 78 18.45 32.54 -11.01
N CYS A 79 18.02 31.29 -11.16
CA CYS A 79 17.15 30.61 -10.21
C CYS A 79 17.82 30.41 -8.84
N LEU A 80 19.10 30.02 -8.81
CA LEU A 80 19.87 29.77 -7.59
C LEU A 80 20.18 31.03 -6.76
N LEU A 81 20.04 32.23 -7.33
CA LEU A 81 20.11 33.48 -6.55
C LEU A 81 18.88 33.66 -5.63
N VAL A 82 17.71 33.18 -6.06
CA VAL A 82 16.41 33.36 -5.37
C VAL A 82 15.98 32.11 -4.61
N LEU A 83 16.27 30.92 -5.15
CA LEU A 83 15.86 29.62 -4.60
C LEU A 83 17.07 28.75 -4.23
N GLY A 84 18.23 29.35 -3.96
CA GLY A 84 19.48 28.64 -3.68
C GLY A 84 19.49 27.76 -2.42
N HIS A 85 18.47 27.81 -1.56
CA HIS A 85 18.29 26.85 -0.48
C HIS A 85 17.45 25.59 -0.85
N HIS A 86 16.97 25.49 -2.09
CA HIS A 86 16.23 24.32 -2.59
C HIS A 86 17.21 23.25 -3.14
N PRO A 87 17.38 22.08 -2.50
CA PRO A 87 18.40 21.10 -2.90
C PRO A 87 18.13 20.45 -4.26
N ASP A 88 16.85 20.34 -4.65
CA ASP A 88 16.42 19.79 -5.92
C ASP A 88 16.86 20.66 -7.11
N ILE A 89 16.94 21.98 -6.96
CA ILE A 89 17.36 22.89 -8.04
C ILE A 89 18.86 22.73 -8.32
N TRP A 90 19.70 22.62 -7.28
CA TRP A 90 21.12 22.30 -7.42
C TRP A 90 21.33 20.92 -8.06
N TYR A 91 20.55 19.92 -7.64
CA TYR A 91 20.62 18.57 -8.20
C TYR A 91 20.20 18.54 -9.67
N GLU A 92 19.06 19.14 -10.03
CA GLU A 92 18.60 19.22 -11.42
C GLU A 92 19.60 19.94 -12.35
N ALA A 93 20.28 20.98 -11.85
CA ALA A 93 21.31 21.70 -12.59
C ALA A 93 22.52 20.80 -12.90
N ALA A 94 23.05 20.11 -11.88
CA ALA A 94 24.18 19.19 -12.04
C ALA A 94 23.83 17.97 -12.91
N GLN A 95 22.63 17.39 -12.74
CA GLN A 95 22.11 16.31 -13.59
C GLN A 95 21.99 16.74 -15.06
N TYR A 96 21.59 17.99 -15.33
CA TYR A 96 21.50 18.50 -16.70
C TYR A 96 22.88 18.72 -17.34
N LEU A 97 23.89 19.11 -16.56
CA LEU A 97 25.30 19.13 -17.02
C LEU A 97 25.84 17.73 -17.29
N GLU A 98 25.55 16.74 -16.44
CA GLU A 98 25.93 15.34 -16.69
C GLU A 98 25.28 14.80 -17.97
N GLN A 99 23.98 15.05 -18.17
CA GLN A 99 23.28 14.68 -19.40
C GLN A 99 23.90 15.35 -20.64
N SER A 100 24.18 16.66 -20.55
CA SER A 100 24.80 17.41 -21.65
C SER A 100 26.23 16.96 -21.94
N SER A 101 26.98 16.57 -20.91
CA SER A 101 28.32 15.99 -21.03
C SER A 101 28.31 14.67 -21.81
N LYS A 102 27.37 13.77 -21.50
CA LYS A 102 27.25 12.47 -22.19
C LYS A 102 26.85 12.66 -23.66
N LEU A 103 25.86 13.51 -23.92
CA LEU A 103 25.38 13.82 -25.27
C LEU A 103 26.48 14.45 -26.15
N LEU A 104 27.33 15.31 -25.60
CA LEU A 104 28.49 15.84 -26.32
C LEU A 104 29.54 14.78 -26.65
N ALA A 105 29.81 13.84 -25.72
CA ALA A 105 30.72 12.73 -25.97
C ALA A 105 30.20 11.78 -27.06
N GLU A 106 28.90 11.50 -27.07
CA GLU A 106 28.20 10.74 -28.14
C GLU A 106 28.28 11.45 -29.50
N LYS A 107 28.22 12.79 -29.52
CA LYS A 107 28.47 13.62 -30.72
C LYS A 107 29.96 13.79 -31.07
N GLY A 108 30.88 13.21 -30.32
CA GLY A 108 32.33 13.25 -30.55
C GLY A 108 33.07 14.48 -29.98
N ASP A 109 32.38 15.43 -29.36
CA ASP A 109 32.97 16.61 -28.72
C ASP A 109 33.46 16.30 -27.30
N MET A 110 34.52 15.52 -27.23
CA MET A 110 35.14 15.08 -25.96
C MET A 110 35.66 16.23 -25.10
N ASN A 111 35.99 17.38 -25.72
CA ASN A 111 36.54 18.53 -25.01
C ASN A 111 35.44 19.30 -24.25
N ASN A 112 34.34 19.68 -24.91
CA ASN A 112 33.22 20.32 -24.22
C ASN A 112 32.46 19.33 -23.32
N ALA A 113 32.43 18.03 -23.67
CA ALA A 113 31.91 16.99 -22.79
C ALA A 113 32.66 16.98 -21.44
N LYS A 114 34.00 16.92 -21.45
CA LYS A 114 34.79 16.97 -20.22
C LYS A 114 34.56 18.27 -19.45
N LEU A 115 34.50 19.42 -20.14
CA LEU A 115 34.26 20.72 -19.51
C LEU A 115 32.94 20.73 -18.71
N PHE A 116 31.83 20.24 -19.29
CA PHE A 116 30.56 20.14 -18.56
C PHE A 116 30.57 19.07 -17.46
N SER A 117 31.39 18.03 -17.57
CA SER A 117 31.57 17.06 -16.47
C SER A 117 32.34 17.63 -15.27
N ASP A 118 33.38 18.44 -15.50
CA ASP A 118 34.08 19.12 -14.41
C ASP A 118 33.21 20.27 -13.84
N GLU A 119 32.39 20.95 -14.65
CA GLU A 119 31.42 21.95 -14.17
C GLU A 119 30.26 21.32 -13.36
N ALA A 120 29.78 20.12 -13.71
CA ALA A 120 28.77 19.42 -12.91
C ALA A 120 29.26 19.15 -11.47
N ALA A 121 30.54 18.79 -11.31
CA ALA A 121 31.18 18.69 -10.01
C ALA A 121 31.28 20.07 -9.30
N ASN A 122 31.55 21.15 -10.04
CA ASN A 122 31.57 22.51 -9.51
C ASN A 122 30.20 22.97 -8.98
N ILE A 123 29.09 22.64 -9.65
CA ILE A 123 27.73 22.93 -9.15
C ILE A 123 27.49 22.27 -7.78
N TYR A 124 27.84 20.99 -7.63
CA TYR A 124 27.75 20.30 -6.34
C TYR A 124 28.67 20.91 -5.27
N GLU A 125 29.95 21.12 -5.60
CA GLU A 125 30.98 21.69 -4.73
C GLU A 125 30.59 23.10 -4.23
N ARG A 126 29.99 23.92 -5.11
CA ARG A 126 29.39 25.23 -4.75
C ARG A 126 28.22 25.08 -3.78
N ALA A 127 27.29 24.15 -4.03
CA ALA A 127 26.11 23.96 -3.18
C ALA A 127 26.49 23.65 -1.72
N ILE A 128 27.41 22.70 -1.52
CA ILE A 128 27.89 22.28 -0.19
C ILE A 128 28.89 23.25 0.44
N SER A 129 29.48 24.17 -0.33
CA SER A 129 30.40 25.19 0.18
C SER A 129 29.72 26.50 0.58
N THR A 130 28.58 26.83 -0.04
CA THR A 130 27.89 28.12 0.11
C THR A 130 26.66 28.03 1.01
N LEU A 131 25.50 27.65 0.45
CA LEU A 131 24.19 27.75 1.10
C LEU A 131 23.77 26.48 1.84
N LEU A 132 24.16 25.29 1.36
CA LEU A 132 23.60 24.01 1.78
C LEU A 132 24.62 23.09 2.47
N LYS A 133 25.49 23.70 3.29
CA LYS A 133 26.64 23.06 3.95
C LYS A 133 26.33 21.81 4.80
N LYS A 134 25.08 21.64 5.25
CA LYS A 134 24.63 20.50 6.08
C LYS A 134 23.66 19.55 5.34
N ASN A 135 23.39 19.79 4.06
CA ASN A 135 22.41 19.01 3.29
C ASN A 135 23.01 17.68 2.82
N MET A 136 22.73 16.59 3.54
CA MET A 136 23.27 15.26 3.24
C MET A 136 22.97 14.77 1.81
N LEU A 137 21.79 15.12 1.26
CA LEU A 137 21.38 14.71 -0.08
C LEU A 137 22.36 15.18 -1.17
N LEU A 138 22.77 16.46 -1.13
CA LEU A 138 23.74 17.01 -2.09
C LEU A 138 25.15 16.44 -1.91
N TYR A 139 25.55 16.12 -0.68
CA TYR A 139 26.81 15.39 -0.45
C TYR A 139 26.77 13.97 -1.01
N PHE A 140 25.66 13.25 -0.88
CA PHE A 140 25.51 11.90 -1.43
C PHE A 140 25.44 11.92 -2.96
N ALA A 141 24.67 12.85 -3.54
CA ALA A 141 24.63 13.05 -4.99
C ALA A 141 26.02 13.41 -5.55
N TYR A 142 26.79 14.25 -4.86
CA TYR A 142 28.15 14.58 -5.29
C TYR A 142 29.13 13.39 -5.16
N ALA A 143 28.99 12.62 -4.07
CA ALA A 143 29.80 11.42 -3.85
C ALA A 143 29.53 10.34 -4.92
N ASP A 144 28.26 10.03 -5.18
CA ASP A 144 27.87 9.08 -6.24
C ASP A 144 28.25 9.64 -7.65
N TYR A 145 28.26 10.97 -7.86
CA TYR A 145 28.74 11.60 -9.09
C TYR A 145 30.24 11.37 -9.32
N GLU A 146 31.10 11.68 -8.35
CA GLU A 146 32.55 11.46 -8.48
C GLU A 146 32.92 9.96 -8.48
N GLU A 147 32.08 9.08 -7.91
CA GLU A 147 32.19 7.62 -8.07
C GLU A 147 31.91 7.19 -9.51
N SER A 148 30.88 7.72 -10.16
CA SER A 148 30.58 7.42 -11.58
C SER A 148 31.73 7.81 -12.52
N ARG A 149 32.53 8.81 -12.10
CA ARG A 149 33.74 9.30 -12.78
C ARG A 149 35.01 8.57 -12.35
N MET A 150 34.89 7.52 -11.53
CA MET A 150 35.97 6.70 -10.98
C MET A 150 36.99 7.48 -10.12
N LYS A 151 36.63 8.67 -9.61
CA LYS A 151 37.49 9.53 -8.78
C LYS A 151 37.37 9.17 -7.28
N TYR A 152 37.57 7.90 -6.93
CA TYR A 152 37.26 7.36 -5.59
C TYR A 152 37.93 8.13 -4.42
N GLU A 153 39.16 8.63 -4.57
CA GLU A 153 39.83 9.46 -3.55
C GLU A 153 39.06 10.77 -3.26
N LYS A 154 38.49 11.41 -4.30
CA LYS A 154 37.64 12.59 -4.13
C LYS A 154 36.35 12.22 -3.39
N VAL A 155 35.78 11.04 -3.63
CA VAL A 155 34.62 10.50 -2.89
C VAL A 155 34.91 10.37 -1.39
N HIS A 156 36.08 9.82 -1.00
CA HIS A 156 36.52 9.82 0.40
C HIS A 156 36.59 11.22 0.99
N SER A 157 37.14 12.20 0.26
CA SER A 157 37.22 13.59 0.74
C SER A 157 35.82 14.21 0.98
N ILE A 158 34.83 13.89 0.14
CA ILE A 158 33.45 14.39 0.26
C ILE A 158 32.78 13.82 1.52
N TYR A 159 32.85 12.50 1.74
CA TYR A 159 32.30 11.89 2.96
C TYR A 159 33.02 12.34 4.23
N ASN A 160 34.36 12.39 4.22
CA ASN A 160 35.13 12.85 5.37
C ASN A 160 34.83 14.34 5.71
N ARG A 161 34.61 15.20 4.70
CA ARG A 161 34.20 16.59 4.88
C ARG A 161 32.83 16.74 5.54
N LEU A 162 31.86 15.87 5.19
CA LEU A 162 30.55 15.88 5.86
C LEU A 162 30.67 15.41 7.31
N LEU A 163 31.42 14.34 7.57
CA LEU A 163 31.65 13.80 8.92
C LEU A 163 32.38 14.78 9.86
N ALA A 164 33.17 15.71 9.30
CA ALA A 164 33.86 16.77 10.04
C ALA A 164 32.96 17.92 10.51
N ILE A 165 31.70 17.98 10.07
CA ILE A 165 30.69 18.89 10.64
C ILE A 165 30.21 18.27 11.95
N GLU A 166 30.20 19.03 13.04
CA GLU A 166 29.88 18.51 14.38
C GLU A 166 28.38 18.17 14.56
N ASP A 167 27.50 19.09 14.16
CA ASP A 167 26.05 19.04 14.44
C ASP A 167 25.22 18.39 13.32
N ILE A 168 25.61 17.17 12.93
CA ILE A 168 24.83 16.28 12.07
C ILE A 168 24.61 14.92 12.74
N ASP A 169 23.67 14.13 12.23
CA ASP A 169 23.64 12.68 12.50
C ASP A 169 24.54 11.95 11.48
N PRO A 170 25.77 11.55 11.85
CA PRO A 170 26.66 10.87 10.91
C PRO A 170 26.21 9.43 10.61
N THR A 171 25.17 8.89 11.26
CA THR A 171 24.73 7.50 11.05
C THR A 171 24.37 7.22 9.61
N LEU A 172 23.58 8.11 8.97
CA LEU A 172 23.21 7.96 7.56
C LEU A 172 24.43 8.17 6.63
N VAL A 173 25.35 9.06 7.02
CA VAL A 173 26.59 9.33 6.29
C VAL A 173 27.50 8.10 6.30
N TYR A 174 27.73 7.49 7.46
CA TYR A 174 28.47 6.22 7.58
C TYR A 174 27.79 5.07 6.86
N ILE A 175 26.45 5.01 6.84
CA ILE A 175 25.68 4.03 6.07
C ILE A 175 25.97 4.14 4.56
N GLN A 176 25.90 5.34 3.98
CA GLN A 176 26.17 5.53 2.55
C GLN A 176 27.67 5.40 2.23
N TYR A 177 28.55 5.94 3.07
CA TYR A 177 30.00 5.83 2.93
C TYR A 177 30.49 4.37 2.97
N MET A 178 29.91 3.55 3.86
CA MET A 178 30.19 2.12 3.94
C MET A 178 29.67 1.36 2.71
N LYS A 179 28.50 1.73 2.18
CA LYS A 179 27.96 1.18 0.91
C LYS A 179 28.90 1.47 -0.26
N PHE A 180 29.35 2.73 -0.41
CA PHE A 180 30.38 3.13 -1.39
C PHE A 180 31.65 2.29 -1.24
N ALA A 181 32.27 2.28 -0.06
CA ALA A 181 33.55 1.60 0.17
C ALA A 181 33.46 0.08 -0.13
N ARG A 182 32.34 -0.57 0.18
CA ARG A 182 32.10 -1.98 -0.18
C ARG A 182 31.77 -2.18 -1.68
N ARG A 183 31.20 -1.18 -2.35
CA ARG A 183 30.81 -1.20 -3.78
C ARG A 183 32.01 -0.98 -4.71
N ALA A 184 32.83 0.04 -4.44
CA ALA A 184 33.98 0.40 -5.27
C ALA A 184 35.28 -0.31 -4.86
N GLU A 185 35.53 -0.52 -3.55
CA GLU A 185 36.83 -0.98 -3.03
C GLU A 185 36.76 -2.34 -2.29
N GLY A 186 35.57 -2.93 -2.20
CA GLY A 186 35.34 -4.24 -1.61
C GLY A 186 35.31 -4.31 -0.08
N ILE A 187 35.21 -5.54 0.44
CA ILE A 187 34.81 -5.84 1.82
C ILE A 187 35.76 -5.23 2.86
N LYS A 188 37.08 -5.20 2.59
CA LYS A 188 38.08 -4.69 3.53
C LYS A 188 37.90 -3.18 3.80
N SER A 189 37.65 -2.37 2.77
CA SER A 189 37.42 -0.93 2.95
C SER A 189 36.09 -0.67 3.67
N GLY A 190 35.01 -1.35 3.28
CA GLY A 190 33.73 -1.31 3.98
C GLY A 190 33.86 -1.57 5.50
N ARG A 191 34.67 -2.59 5.89
CA ARG A 191 34.97 -2.87 7.31
C ARG A 191 35.81 -1.78 7.99
N MET A 192 36.66 -1.05 7.25
CA MET A 192 37.39 0.11 7.79
C MET A 192 36.46 1.32 8.01
N ILE A 193 35.47 1.55 7.14
CA ILE A 193 34.43 2.57 7.40
C ILE A 193 33.56 2.18 8.58
N PHE A 194 33.16 0.91 8.70
CA PHE A 194 32.43 0.43 9.88
C PHE A 194 33.23 0.58 11.19
N LYS A 195 34.56 0.39 11.16
CA LYS A 195 35.42 0.67 12.32
C LYS A 195 35.26 2.14 12.77
N LYS A 196 35.47 3.10 11.85
CA LYS A 196 35.32 4.55 12.12
C LYS A 196 33.93 4.87 12.68
N ALA A 197 32.87 4.29 12.10
CA ALA A 197 31.48 4.53 12.51
C ALA A 197 31.18 4.13 13.96
N ARG A 198 31.87 3.12 14.51
CA ARG A 198 31.74 2.72 15.92
C ARG A 198 32.55 3.58 16.88
N GLU A 199 33.56 4.29 16.37
CA GLU A 199 34.48 5.15 17.13
C GLU A 199 33.93 6.58 17.26
N ASP A 200 33.05 7.01 16.34
CA ASP A 200 32.25 8.24 16.48
C ASP A 200 31.09 8.04 17.49
N ALA A 201 31.08 8.86 18.55
CA ALA A 201 30.09 8.81 19.62
C ALA A 201 28.67 9.21 19.18
N ARG A 202 28.53 10.00 18.10
CA ARG A 202 27.24 10.49 17.57
C ARG A 202 26.45 9.40 16.84
N THR A 203 27.11 8.30 16.48
CA THR A 203 26.53 7.26 15.62
C THR A 203 25.45 6.43 16.35
N ARG A 204 24.29 6.30 15.70
CA ARG A 204 23.11 5.56 16.16
C ARG A 204 23.10 4.12 15.64
N HIS A 205 22.21 3.31 16.18
CA HIS A 205 22.11 1.86 15.97
C HIS A 205 22.03 1.40 14.50
N HIS A 206 21.45 2.20 13.58
CA HIS A 206 21.19 1.82 12.19
C HIS A 206 22.44 1.36 11.41
N VAL A 207 23.64 1.85 11.76
CA VAL A 207 24.88 1.42 11.06
C VAL A 207 25.24 -0.04 11.36
N TYR A 208 24.91 -0.55 12.55
CA TYR A 208 25.17 -1.95 12.92
C TYR A 208 24.26 -2.90 12.16
N VAL A 209 22.97 -2.56 12.04
CA VAL A 209 22.00 -3.26 11.19
C VAL A 209 22.51 -3.30 9.74
N THR A 210 22.91 -2.14 9.21
CA THR A 210 23.41 -2.03 7.83
C THR A 210 24.69 -2.84 7.62
N ALA A 211 25.64 -2.81 8.55
CA ALA A 211 26.88 -3.57 8.46
C ALA A 211 26.63 -5.08 8.49
N ALA A 212 25.77 -5.57 9.39
CA ALA A 212 25.43 -6.99 9.47
C ALA A 212 24.70 -7.48 8.21
N LEU A 213 23.73 -6.72 7.70
CA LEU A 213 23.02 -7.05 6.47
C LEU A 213 23.92 -6.95 5.23
N MET A 214 24.90 -6.04 5.19
CA MET A 214 25.88 -5.98 4.10
C MET A 214 26.81 -7.19 4.07
N GLU A 215 27.22 -7.73 5.22
CA GLU A 215 27.94 -9.00 5.27
C GLU A 215 27.03 -10.15 4.82
N TYR A 216 25.85 -10.31 5.42
CA TYR A 216 24.94 -11.39 5.05
C TYR A 216 24.53 -11.39 3.56
N TYR A 217 24.16 -10.23 2.99
CA TYR A 217 23.73 -10.17 1.60
C TYR A 217 24.90 -10.19 0.60
N CYS A 218 26.07 -9.62 0.92
CA CYS A 218 27.18 -9.48 -0.04
C CYS A 218 28.34 -10.46 0.16
N SER A 219 28.75 -10.76 1.40
CA SER A 219 29.81 -11.75 1.69
C SER A 219 29.24 -13.16 2.00
N LYS A 220 27.92 -13.26 2.21
CA LYS A 220 27.19 -14.48 2.62
C LYS A 220 27.60 -15.04 4.00
N ASP A 221 28.37 -14.28 4.77
CA ASP A 221 28.88 -14.70 6.08
C ASP A 221 27.83 -14.47 7.18
N LYS A 222 26.99 -15.50 7.42
CA LYS A 222 26.07 -15.57 8.57
C LYS A 222 26.78 -15.31 9.91
N SER A 223 28.02 -15.78 10.07
CA SER A 223 28.75 -15.75 11.34
C SER A 223 29.24 -14.35 11.69
N VAL A 224 29.74 -13.60 10.71
CA VAL A 224 30.11 -12.19 10.89
C VAL A 224 28.85 -11.32 11.04
N ALA A 225 27.80 -11.55 10.25
CA ALA A 225 26.54 -10.83 10.41
C ALA A 225 25.94 -11.00 11.82
N PHE A 226 25.86 -12.24 12.33
CA PHE A 226 25.42 -12.53 13.70
C PHE A 226 26.31 -11.86 14.76
N LYS A 227 27.65 -11.90 14.60
CA LYS A 227 28.59 -11.23 15.52
C LYS A 227 28.43 -9.70 15.52
N ILE A 228 28.08 -9.08 14.39
CA ILE A 228 27.80 -7.65 14.32
C ILE A 228 26.48 -7.32 15.03
N PHE A 229 25.43 -8.14 14.85
CA PHE A 229 24.17 -7.95 15.55
C PHE A 229 24.31 -8.11 17.07
N GLU A 230 25.01 -9.15 17.55
CA GLU A 230 25.33 -9.34 18.97
C GLU A 230 26.18 -8.18 19.55
N LEU A 231 27.13 -7.64 18.77
CA LEU A 231 27.92 -6.48 19.18
C LEU A 231 27.07 -5.21 19.30
N GLY A 232 26.10 -5.01 18.40
CA GLY A 232 25.19 -3.87 18.46
C GLY A 232 24.12 -4.01 19.56
N LEU A 233 23.63 -5.23 19.83
CA LEU A 233 22.65 -5.49 20.88
C LEU A 233 23.20 -5.16 22.27
N LYS A 234 24.51 -5.33 22.48
CA LYS A 234 25.21 -4.91 23.71
C LYS A 234 25.32 -3.40 23.91
N LYS A 235 25.07 -2.58 22.87
CA LYS A 235 25.14 -1.11 22.92
C LYS A 235 23.78 -0.42 22.73
N TYR A 236 22.85 -1.05 22.02
CA TYR A 236 21.55 -0.49 21.64
C TYR A 236 20.37 -1.47 21.91
N GLY A 237 20.52 -2.34 22.91
CA GLY A 237 19.48 -3.32 23.33
C GLY A 237 18.29 -2.70 24.08
N ASP A 238 18.29 -1.37 24.21
CA ASP A 238 17.24 -0.48 24.70
C ASP A 238 16.41 0.17 23.59
N ILE A 239 16.79 -0.03 22.31
CA ILE A 239 16.15 0.57 21.14
C ILE A 239 15.25 -0.45 20.42
N PRO A 240 13.91 -0.27 20.39
CA PRO A 240 12.99 -1.20 19.73
C PRO A 240 13.32 -1.43 18.27
N GLU A 241 13.64 -0.38 17.51
CA GLU A 241 13.93 -0.43 16.07
C GLU A 241 15.15 -1.29 15.76
N TYR A 242 16.17 -1.27 16.63
CA TYR A 242 17.35 -2.12 16.48
C TYR A 242 17.02 -3.59 16.72
N VAL A 243 16.25 -3.86 17.78
CA VAL A 243 15.80 -5.22 18.14
C VAL A 243 14.91 -5.80 17.04
N LEU A 244 13.95 -5.04 16.54
CA LEU A 244 13.08 -5.43 15.42
C LEU A 244 13.89 -5.81 14.18
N ALA A 245 14.87 -4.99 13.80
CA ALA A 245 15.72 -5.29 12.64
C ALA A 245 16.57 -6.56 12.81
N TYR A 246 16.96 -6.91 14.04
CA TYR A 246 17.69 -8.15 14.34
C TYR A 246 16.75 -9.39 14.38
N ILE A 247 15.55 -9.24 14.95
CA ILE A 247 14.48 -10.27 14.90
C ILE A 247 14.12 -10.58 13.45
N ASP A 248 13.94 -9.55 12.62
CA ASP A 248 13.58 -9.72 11.21
C ASP A 248 14.71 -10.42 10.45
N TYR A 249 15.98 -10.08 10.71
CA TYR A 249 17.12 -10.82 10.15
C TYR A 249 17.09 -12.32 10.52
N LEU A 250 16.93 -12.66 11.81
CA LEU A 250 16.89 -14.04 12.28
C LEU A 250 15.68 -14.83 11.74
N SER A 251 14.52 -14.18 11.67
CA SER A 251 13.29 -14.76 11.10
C SER A 251 13.51 -15.16 9.62
N HIS A 252 14.17 -14.32 8.84
CA HIS A 252 14.52 -14.62 7.44
C HIS A 252 15.62 -15.70 7.28
N LEU A 253 16.31 -16.11 8.35
CA LEU A 253 17.20 -17.27 8.33
C LEU A 253 16.45 -18.61 8.51
N ASN A 254 15.17 -18.58 8.88
CA ASN A 254 14.37 -19.74 9.27
C ASN A 254 15.00 -20.54 10.44
N GLU A 255 15.64 -19.83 11.39
CA GLU A 255 16.24 -20.42 12.59
C GLU A 255 15.34 -20.19 13.81
N ASP A 256 14.21 -20.91 13.83
CA ASP A 256 13.12 -20.81 14.80
C ASP A 256 13.58 -20.80 16.26
N ASN A 257 14.49 -21.71 16.63
CA ASN A 257 15.01 -21.80 17.99
C ASN A 257 15.81 -20.55 18.37
N ASN A 258 16.67 -20.05 17.47
CA ASN A 258 17.51 -18.87 17.72
C ASN A 258 16.67 -17.58 17.73
N THR A 259 15.63 -17.52 16.92
CA THR A 259 14.67 -16.40 16.88
C THR A 259 13.85 -16.35 18.18
N ARG A 260 13.33 -17.49 18.65
CA ARG A 260 12.63 -17.61 19.94
C ARG A 260 13.54 -17.26 21.12
N VAL A 261 14.79 -17.74 21.12
CA VAL A 261 15.79 -17.37 22.14
C VAL A 261 16.10 -15.87 22.13
N LEU A 262 16.11 -15.20 20.97
CA LEU A 262 16.26 -13.74 20.92
C LEU A 262 15.05 -13.02 21.53
N PHE A 263 13.82 -13.41 21.17
CA PHE A 263 12.59 -12.84 21.76
C PHE A 263 12.62 -12.95 23.28
N GLU A 264 12.84 -14.16 23.81
CA GLU A 264 12.89 -14.38 25.26
C GLU A 264 14.03 -13.60 25.94
N ARG A 265 15.21 -13.55 25.31
CA ARG A 265 16.36 -12.81 25.85
C ARG A 265 16.06 -11.31 25.97
N VAL A 266 15.49 -10.68 24.95
CA VAL A 266 15.24 -9.22 24.99
C VAL A 266 14.04 -8.86 25.86
N LEU A 267 13.01 -9.71 25.92
CA LEU A 267 11.84 -9.50 26.78
C LEU A 267 12.10 -9.83 28.27
N THR A 268 13.24 -10.45 28.59
CA THR A 268 13.61 -10.85 29.97
C THR A 268 14.89 -10.18 30.47
N SER A 269 15.75 -9.62 29.60
CA SER A 269 17.01 -8.97 29.98
C SER A 269 16.85 -7.69 30.80
N GLY A 270 15.68 -7.05 30.75
CA GLY A 270 15.45 -5.71 31.30
C GLY A 270 16.21 -4.60 30.56
N SER A 271 16.88 -4.89 29.43
CA SER A 271 17.59 -3.87 28.64
C SER A 271 16.65 -2.97 27.86
N LEU A 272 15.49 -3.49 27.47
CA LEU A 272 14.44 -2.77 26.76
C LEU A 272 13.35 -2.35 27.76
N PRO A 273 13.02 -1.05 27.90
CA PRO A 273 11.91 -0.60 28.74
C PRO A 273 10.59 -1.26 28.30
N PRO A 274 9.80 -1.83 29.22
CA PRO A 274 8.63 -2.64 28.86
C PRO A 274 7.59 -1.82 28.09
N GLU A 275 7.44 -0.53 28.39
CA GLU A 275 6.52 0.41 27.72
C GLU A 275 6.82 0.52 26.21
N LYS A 276 8.09 0.38 25.82
CA LYS A 276 8.55 0.41 24.43
C LYS A 276 8.60 -0.97 23.76
N SER A 277 8.32 -2.04 24.51
CA SER A 277 8.41 -3.42 24.00
C SER A 277 7.20 -3.87 23.16
N GLY A 278 6.15 -3.05 23.02
CA GLY A 278 4.86 -3.46 22.43
C GLY A 278 4.96 -4.02 21.02
N GLU A 279 5.82 -3.44 20.18
CA GLU A 279 6.10 -3.94 18.83
C GLU A 279 6.87 -5.27 18.84
N ILE A 280 7.73 -5.51 19.84
CA ILE A 280 8.43 -6.79 20.02
C ILE A 280 7.43 -7.90 20.34
N TRP A 281 6.48 -7.65 21.24
CA TRP A 281 5.40 -8.59 21.55
C TRP A 281 4.47 -8.84 20.36
N ALA A 282 4.17 -7.82 19.56
CA ALA A 282 3.40 -7.98 18.33
C ALA A 282 4.12 -8.87 17.30
N ARG A 283 5.44 -8.68 17.10
CA ARG A 283 6.24 -9.58 16.25
C ARG A 283 6.38 -10.99 16.85
N PHE A 284 6.45 -11.13 18.18
CA PHE A 284 6.54 -12.44 18.84
C PHE A 284 5.26 -13.26 18.64
N LEU A 285 4.09 -12.62 18.75
CA LEU A 285 2.80 -13.26 18.45
C LEU A 285 2.70 -13.66 16.96
N ALA A 286 3.10 -12.80 16.03
CA ALA A 286 3.13 -13.13 14.61
C ALA A 286 4.09 -14.30 14.30
N PHE A 287 5.23 -14.37 14.98
CA PHE A 287 6.19 -15.47 14.87
C PHE A 287 5.61 -16.80 15.40
N GLU A 288 5.09 -16.83 16.63
CA GLU A 288 4.45 -18.04 17.18
C GLU A 288 3.20 -18.45 16.38
N SER A 289 2.46 -17.51 15.78
CA SER A 289 1.33 -17.83 14.91
C SER A 289 1.72 -18.46 13.56
N ASN A 290 2.97 -18.33 13.13
CA ASN A 290 3.47 -18.89 11.87
C ASN A 290 4.13 -20.26 12.04
N ILE A 291 4.78 -20.52 13.19
CA ILE A 291 5.63 -21.71 13.41
C ILE A 291 5.38 -22.46 14.73
N GLY A 292 4.57 -21.90 15.63
CA GLY A 292 4.30 -22.43 16.96
C GLY A 292 3.06 -23.31 17.02
N ASP A 293 2.52 -23.46 18.23
CA ASP A 293 1.23 -24.08 18.46
C ASP A 293 0.29 -23.14 19.23
N LEU A 294 -1.00 -23.48 19.32
CA LEU A 294 -1.95 -22.63 20.05
C LEU A 294 -1.55 -22.48 21.53
N ALA A 295 -0.81 -23.43 22.11
CA ALA A 295 -0.33 -23.35 23.48
C ALA A 295 0.85 -22.38 23.66
N SER A 296 1.71 -22.18 22.66
CA SER A 296 2.77 -21.16 22.68
C SER A 296 2.17 -19.76 22.53
N ILE A 297 1.25 -19.58 21.56
CA ILE A 297 0.53 -18.32 21.35
C ILE A 297 -0.19 -17.89 22.64
N LEU A 298 -0.99 -18.76 23.26
CA LEU A 298 -1.72 -18.47 24.51
C LEU A 298 -0.78 -18.16 25.70
N LYS A 299 0.47 -18.64 25.72
CA LYS A 299 1.47 -18.27 26.73
C LYS A 299 2.03 -16.87 26.47
N VAL A 300 2.33 -16.53 25.21
CA VAL A 300 2.83 -15.21 24.81
C VAL A 300 1.74 -14.14 25.00
N GLU A 301 0.48 -14.41 24.66
CA GLU A 301 -0.65 -13.52 24.92
C GLU A 301 -0.79 -13.17 26.40
N LYS A 302 -0.79 -14.19 27.29
CA LYS A 302 -0.89 -13.98 28.74
C LYS A 302 0.28 -13.17 29.30
N ARG A 303 1.49 -13.34 28.76
CA ARG A 303 2.67 -12.54 29.14
C ARG A 303 2.58 -11.11 28.60
N ARG A 304 2.18 -10.90 27.34
CA ARG A 304 1.91 -9.56 26.75
C ARG A 304 0.86 -8.81 27.59
N PHE A 305 -0.24 -9.47 27.96
CA PHE A 305 -1.27 -8.86 28.81
C PHE A 305 -0.72 -8.50 30.19
N THR A 306 0.04 -9.39 30.82
CA THR A 306 0.64 -9.12 32.14
C THR A 306 1.65 -7.96 32.11
N ALA A 307 2.43 -7.83 31.04
CA ALA A 307 3.43 -6.76 30.87
C ALA A 307 2.83 -5.38 30.59
N PHE A 308 1.59 -5.30 30.08
CA PHE A 308 0.90 -4.07 29.70
C PHE A 308 -0.49 -3.97 30.34
N LYS A 309 -0.66 -4.54 31.54
CA LYS A 309 -1.96 -4.71 32.19
C LYS A 309 -2.76 -3.41 32.26
N GLU A 310 -2.10 -2.30 32.61
CA GLU A 310 -2.70 -0.96 32.73
C GLU A 310 -3.18 -0.36 31.39
N GLU A 311 -2.60 -0.73 30.23
CA GLU A 311 -3.13 -0.30 28.92
C GLU A 311 -4.15 -1.29 28.34
N TYR A 312 -4.06 -2.60 28.64
CA TYR A 312 -4.88 -3.62 27.98
C TYR A 312 -6.09 -4.14 28.79
N GLU A 313 -6.24 -3.82 30.07
CA GLU A 313 -7.49 -4.12 30.80
C GLU A 313 -8.71 -3.53 30.08
N GLY A 314 -9.72 -4.39 29.84
CA GLY A 314 -10.93 -4.05 29.09
C GLY A 314 -10.74 -3.95 27.57
N LYS A 315 -9.57 -4.33 27.03
CA LYS A 315 -9.24 -4.34 25.59
C LYS A 315 -8.85 -5.72 25.08
N GLU A 316 -9.17 -6.78 25.81
CA GLU A 316 -8.77 -8.16 25.52
C GLU A 316 -9.29 -8.63 24.15
N THR A 317 -10.54 -8.28 23.81
CA THR A 317 -11.15 -8.58 22.49
C THR A 317 -10.53 -7.76 21.36
N ALA A 318 -9.98 -6.57 21.63
CA ALA A 318 -9.21 -5.82 20.65
C ALA A 318 -7.82 -6.43 20.45
N LEU A 319 -7.17 -6.89 21.52
CA LEU A 319 -5.88 -7.59 21.44
C LEU A 319 -5.98 -8.92 20.68
N LEU A 320 -7.12 -9.61 20.80
CA LEU A 320 -7.45 -10.83 20.05
C LEU A 320 -7.44 -10.63 18.52
N VAL A 321 -7.67 -9.42 18.03
CA VAL A 321 -7.59 -9.09 16.59
C VAL A 321 -6.17 -9.29 16.06
N ASP A 322 -5.13 -8.98 16.86
CA ASP A 322 -3.74 -9.16 16.45
C ASP A 322 -3.36 -10.65 16.22
N ARG A 323 -4.10 -11.62 16.78
CA ARG A 323 -3.88 -13.06 16.52
C ARG A 323 -4.39 -13.50 15.14
N TYR A 324 -5.40 -12.83 14.59
CA TYR A 324 -6.09 -13.26 13.37
C TYR A 324 -5.91 -12.32 12.19
N LYS A 325 -5.37 -11.11 12.38
CA LYS A 325 -5.09 -10.19 11.29
C LYS A 325 -3.98 -10.72 10.38
N PHE A 326 -4.11 -10.51 9.08
CA PHE A 326 -3.08 -10.83 8.11
C PHE A 326 -3.00 -9.74 7.06
N MET A 327 -1.85 -9.06 6.95
CA MET A 327 -1.69 -7.85 6.14
C MET A 327 -2.76 -6.80 6.48
N ASP A 328 -3.66 -6.50 5.54
CA ASP A 328 -4.80 -5.58 5.65
C ASP A 328 -6.14 -6.29 5.93
N LEU A 329 -6.14 -7.62 6.08
CA LEU A 329 -7.32 -8.41 6.43
C LEU A 329 -7.50 -8.47 7.94
N TYR A 330 -8.69 -8.12 8.41
CA TYR A 330 -9.09 -8.17 9.82
C TYR A 330 -10.39 -9.00 9.97
N PRO A 331 -10.59 -9.71 11.10
CA PRO A 331 -11.78 -10.53 11.36
C PRO A 331 -13.08 -9.73 11.65
N CYS A 332 -13.02 -8.38 11.67
CA CYS A 332 -14.15 -7.50 11.98
C CYS A 332 -14.12 -6.26 11.06
N SER A 333 -15.28 -5.62 10.87
CA SER A 333 -15.38 -4.36 10.11
C SER A 333 -14.66 -3.20 10.79
N ALA A 334 -14.27 -2.18 10.02
CA ALA A 334 -13.65 -0.96 10.56
C ALA A 334 -14.51 -0.25 11.62
N SER A 335 -15.84 -0.36 11.53
CA SER A 335 -16.80 0.11 12.54
C SER A 335 -16.72 -0.66 13.85
N GLU A 336 -16.66 -1.99 13.79
CA GLU A 336 -16.54 -2.85 14.98
C GLU A 336 -15.16 -2.70 15.63
N LEU A 337 -14.09 -2.67 14.83
CA LEU A 337 -12.72 -2.42 15.31
C LEU A 337 -12.62 -1.07 16.05
N LYS A 338 -13.28 -0.02 15.52
CA LYS A 338 -13.35 1.29 16.19
C LYS A 338 -14.13 1.22 17.51
N ALA A 339 -15.25 0.49 17.55
CA ALA A 339 -16.04 0.31 18.77
C ALA A 339 -15.32 -0.53 19.84
N LEU A 340 -14.52 -1.53 19.44
CA LEU A 340 -13.63 -2.32 20.29
C LEU A 340 -12.41 -1.52 20.79
N GLY A 341 -12.18 -0.30 20.30
CA GLY A 341 -11.00 0.49 20.65
C GLY A 341 -9.69 -0.04 20.05
N TYR A 342 -9.76 -0.80 18.95
CA TYR A 342 -8.60 -1.41 18.31
C TYR A 342 -7.64 -0.35 17.73
N LYS A 343 -6.38 -0.39 18.18
CA LYS A 343 -5.27 0.43 17.67
C LYS A 343 -4.32 -0.46 16.86
N ASP A 344 -4.31 -0.35 15.53
CA ASP A 344 -3.31 -1.05 14.74
C ASP A 344 -1.95 -0.33 14.78
N VAL A 345 -1.00 -0.88 15.52
CA VAL A 345 0.38 -0.36 15.66
C VAL A 345 1.08 -0.19 14.31
N SER A 346 0.75 -1.01 13.31
CA SER A 346 1.29 -0.91 11.95
C SER A 346 0.80 0.34 11.22
N ARG A 347 -0.45 0.76 11.48
CA ARG A 347 -1.10 1.90 10.81
C ARG A 347 -0.87 3.21 11.55
N ALA A 348 -0.72 3.17 12.88
CA ALA A 348 -0.48 4.34 13.72
C ALA A 348 0.77 5.14 13.29
N LYS A 349 1.83 4.44 12.84
CA LYS A 349 3.06 5.07 12.30
C LYS A 349 2.88 5.70 10.92
N LEU A 350 1.88 5.31 10.12
CA LEU A 350 1.55 6.00 8.85
C LEU A 350 0.79 7.30 9.11
N SER A 351 -0.17 7.30 10.03
CA SER A 351 -0.99 8.48 10.37
C SER A 351 -0.20 9.63 11.01
N THR A 352 1.01 9.37 11.54
CA THR A 352 1.90 10.44 12.03
C THR A 352 2.83 11.01 10.96
N ILE A 353 2.85 10.44 9.75
CA ILE A 353 3.69 10.88 8.62
C ILE A 353 2.87 11.69 7.59
N ILE A 354 1.55 11.49 7.56
CA ILE A 354 0.62 12.20 6.68
C ILE A 354 -0.26 13.11 7.54
N PRO A 355 -0.13 14.45 7.46
CA PRO A 355 -1.11 15.36 8.05
C PRO A 355 -2.47 15.14 7.37
N ASP A 356 -3.54 15.04 8.15
CA ASP A 356 -4.90 14.93 7.59
C ASP A 356 -5.16 16.12 6.64
N PRO A 357 -5.66 15.88 5.41
CA PRO A 357 -6.05 16.97 4.52
C PRO A 357 -7.21 17.73 5.16
N VAL A 358 -7.01 19.04 5.39
CA VAL A 358 -8.01 19.90 6.04
C VAL A 358 -9.24 20.04 5.14
N VAL A 359 -10.24 19.20 5.37
CA VAL A 359 -11.52 19.24 4.64
C VAL A 359 -12.29 20.48 5.07
N ALA A 360 -12.19 21.55 4.28
CA ALA A 360 -12.94 22.78 4.49
C ALA A 360 -14.46 22.51 4.38
N PRO A 361 -15.28 22.91 5.37
CA PRO A 361 -16.72 22.71 5.31
C PRO A 361 -17.33 23.61 4.22
N SER A 362 -17.83 23.01 3.15
CA SER A 362 -18.52 23.73 2.08
C SER A 362 -19.90 24.22 2.56
N ILE A 363 -20.01 25.53 2.79
CA ILE A 363 -21.26 26.18 3.16
C ILE A 363 -22.17 26.26 1.93
N VAL A 364 -23.28 25.53 1.94
CA VAL A 364 -24.34 25.67 0.93
C VAL A 364 -25.30 26.79 1.38
N PRO A 365 -25.57 27.82 0.55
CA PRO A 365 -26.47 28.90 0.95
C PRO A 365 -27.92 28.42 1.03
N VAL A 366 -28.59 28.72 2.16
CA VAL A 366 -30.05 28.62 2.25
C VAL A 366 -30.68 29.79 1.50
N LEU A 367 -31.52 29.50 0.50
CA LEU A 367 -32.41 30.46 -0.13
C LEU A 367 -33.86 30.22 0.33
N LYS A 368 -34.64 31.30 0.37
CA LYS A 368 -35.93 31.41 1.06
C LYS A 368 -37.12 30.88 0.25
N ASP A 369 -38.25 30.75 0.92
CA ASP A 369 -39.57 30.58 0.32
C ASP A 369 -39.89 31.62 -0.76
N GLU A 370 -40.50 31.16 -1.85
CA GLU A 370 -41.16 31.97 -2.88
C GLU A 370 -42.51 31.31 -3.19
N ALA A 371 -43.43 31.40 -2.22
CA ALA A 371 -44.70 30.69 -2.21
C ALA A 371 -45.86 31.49 -2.85
N ASP A 372 -45.67 32.10 -4.03
CA ASP A 372 -46.81 32.58 -4.84
C ASP A 372 -46.52 32.79 -6.35
N ARG A 373 -46.25 31.70 -7.09
CA ARG A 373 -46.33 31.69 -8.56
C ARG A 373 -47.02 30.44 -9.09
N LYS A 374 -48.12 30.64 -9.85
CA LYS A 374 -48.74 29.56 -10.64
C LYS A 374 -47.74 29.04 -11.68
N PRO A 375 -47.57 27.72 -11.84
CA PRO A 375 -46.68 27.16 -12.84
C PRO A 375 -47.22 27.39 -14.26
N GLU A 376 -46.31 27.72 -15.18
CA GLU A 376 -46.60 28.10 -16.57
C GLU A 376 -46.91 26.88 -17.48
N TYR A 377 -46.71 25.65 -16.97
CA TYR A 377 -46.91 24.39 -17.70
C TYR A 377 -47.63 23.36 -16.81
N PRO A 378 -48.41 22.43 -17.38
CA PRO A 378 -49.06 21.36 -16.61
C PRO A 378 -48.02 20.50 -15.87
N LYS A 379 -48.22 20.33 -14.55
CA LYS A 379 -47.46 19.38 -13.72
C LYS A 379 -48.31 18.13 -13.46
N PRO A 380 -47.74 16.91 -13.48
CA PRO A 380 -48.44 15.71 -13.05
C PRO A 380 -48.76 15.77 -11.54
N ASP A 381 -49.82 15.09 -11.14
CA ASP A 381 -50.25 15.00 -9.73
C ASP A 381 -49.22 14.21 -8.90
N THR A 382 -48.52 14.91 -8.01
CA THR A 382 -47.52 14.31 -7.12
C THR A 382 -48.12 13.53 -5.95
N GLN A 383 -49.42 13.64 -5.68
CA GLN A 383 -50.08 12.85 -4.62
C GLN A 383 -50.14 11.35 -4.94
N GLN A 384 -50.01 10.99 -6.23
CA GLN A 384 -50.01 9.61 -6.71
C GLN A 384 -48.60 9.02 -6.90
N MET A 385 -47.55 9.77 -6.55
CA MET A 385 -46.15 9.33 -6.73
C MET A 385 -45.60 8.63 -5.48
N ILE A 386 -45.17 7.37 -5.64
CA ILE A 386 -44.51 6.59 -4.58
C ILE A 386 -43.05 7.08 -4.41
N PRO A 387 -42.56 7.38 -3.20
CA PRO A 387 -41.19 7.87 -3.01
C PRO A 387 -40.09 6.86 -3.40
N PHE A 388 -39.28 7.20 -4.40
CA PHE A 388 -38.12 6.41 -4.81
C PHE A 388 -37.00 6.50 -3.75
N GLN A 389 -36.85 5.45 -2.93
CA GLN A 389 -35.71 5.28 -2.01
C GLN A 389 -34.82 4.11 -2.44
N PRO A 390 -33.75 4.34 -3.23
CA PRO A 390 -32.74 3.32 -3.51
C PRO A 390 -31.93 3.03 -2.24
N ARG A 391 -32.23 1.93 -1.56
CA ARG A 391 -31.48 1.47 -0.38
C ARG A 391 -30.49 0.38 -0.79
N HIS A 392 -29.20 0.61 -0.53
CA HIS A 392 -28.11 -0.26 -0.97
C HIS A 392 -28.07 -1.64 -0.27
N LEU A 393 -28.86 -1.79 0.80
CA LEU A 393 -29.17 -3.02 1.52
C LEU A 393 -30.68 -3.05 1.79
N ALA A 394 -31.37 -4.09 1.34
CA ALA A 394 -32.80 -4.29 1.62
C ALA A 394 -32.97 -5.02 2.97
N PRO A 395 -33.81 -4.51 3.89
CA PRO A 395 -34.18 -5.25 5.11
C PRO A 395 -34.81 -6.63 4.78
N PRO A 396 -34.59 -7.66 5.62
CA PRO A 396 -35.22 -8.97 5.44
C PRO A 396 -36.74 -8.87 5.30
N GLY A 397 -37.30 -9.48 4.26
CA GLY A 397 -38.74 -9.46 3.96
C GLY A 397 -39.20 -8.39 2.95
N LEU A 398 -38.28 -7.63 2.34
CA LEU A 398 -38.60 -6.68 1.26
C LEU A 398 -37.94 -7.10 -0.07
N HIS A 399 -38.67 -6.98 -1.18
CA HIS A 399 -38.20 -7.39 -2.50
C HIS A 399 -37.63 -6.20 -3.29
N PRO A 400 -36.35 -6.24 -3.73
CA PRO A 400 -35.82 -5.26 -4.67
C PRO A 400 -36.29 -5.59 -6.09
N VAL A 401 -36.72 -4.58 -6.85
CA VAL A 401 -37.04 -4.69 -8.28
C VAL A 401 -36.56 -3.43 -9.02
N PRO A 402 -36.36 -3.46 -10.35
CA PRO A 402 -36.07 -2.26 -11.13
C PRO A 402 -37.20 -1.21 -10.94
N GLY A 403 -36.91 -0.16 -10.18
CA GLY A 403 -37.89 0.85 -9.74
C GLY A 403 -37.95 1.07 -8.23
N GLY A 404 -37.43 0.16 -7.39
CA GLY A 404 -37.30 0.38 -5.95
C GLY A 404 -37.44 -0.87 -5.08
N VAL A 405 -37.78 -0.64 -3.81
CA VAL A 405 -38.02 -1.70 -2.82
C VAL A 405 -39.52 -1.74 -2.53
N PHE A 406 -40.19 -2.83 -2.92
CA PHE A 406 -41.64 -2.96 -2.80
C PHE A 406 -42.01 -3.88 -1.63
N PRO A 407 -43.11 -3.58 -0.89
CA PRO A 407 -43.66 -4.51 0.07
C PRO A 407 -44.23 -5.73 -0.66
N VAL A 408 -43.89 -6.93 -0.20
CA VAL A 408 -44.55 -8.16 -0.67
C VAL A 408 -46.05 -8.14 -0.33
N PRO A 409 -46.93 -8.72 -1.16
CA PRO A 409 -48.38 -8.72 -0.93
C PRO A 409 -48.75 -9.28 0.46
N PRO A 410 -49.76 -8.75 1.16
CA PRO A 410 -50.08 -9.15 2.54
C PRO A 410 -50.30 -10.67 2.73
N ALA A 411 -50.89 -11.36 1.75
CA ALA A 411 -51.03 -12.82 1.79
C ALA A 411 -49.67 -13.55 1.75
N ALA A 412 -48.71 -13.06 0.95
CA ALA A 412 -47.35 -13.58 0.91
C ALA A 412 -46.58 -13.31 2.21
N VAL A 413 -46.81 -12.17 2.89
CA VAL A 413 -46.26 -11.88 4.23
C VAL A 413 -46.70 -12.93 5.25
N VAL A 414 -47.97 -13.34 5.22
CA VAL A 414 -48.49 -14.38 6.13
C VAL A 414 -47.79 -15.72 5.87
N LEU A 415 -47.67 -16.13 4.59
CA LEU A 415 -46.96 -17.36 4.23
C LEU A 415 -45.47 -17.31 4.63
N MET A 416 -44.77 -16.21 4.36
CA MET A 416 -43.36 -16.03 4.71
C MET A 416 -43.09 -16.04 6.23
N LYS A 417 -44.09 -15.70 7.07
CA LYS A 417 -44.00 -15.82 8.54
C LYS A 417 -44.17 -17.26 9.05
N LEU A 418 -44.73 -18.16 8.24
CA LEU A 418 -44.95 -19.57 8.59
C LEU A 418 -43.83 -20.49 8.06
N LEU A 419 -42.99 -20.00 7.15
CA LEU A 419 -41.87 -20.74 6.58
C LEU A 419 -40.57 -20.54 7.39
N PRO A 420 -39.72 -21.57 7.51
CA PRO A 420 -38.35 -21.42 8.01
C PRO A 420 -37.53 -20.37 7.22
N PRO A 421 -36.48 -19.79 7.83
CA PRO A 421 -35.55 -18.92 7.11
C PRO A 421 -34.99 -19.57 5.84
N PRO A 422 -34.76 -18.83 4.72
CA PRO A 422 -34.31 -19.41 3.46
C PRO A 422 -33.04 -20.26 3.54
N VAL A 423 -32.14 -19.94 4.48
CA VAL A 423 -30.90 -20.69 4.76
C VAL A 423 -31.11 -22.10 5.31
N CYS A 424 -32.33 -22.46 5.72
CA CYS A 424 -32.68 -23.79 6.22
C CYS A 424 -33.00 -24.80 5.11
N PHE A 425 -33.21 -24.36 3.85
CA PHE A 425 -33.54 -25.24 2.74
C PHE A 425 -32.28 -25.66 1.96
N GLN A 426 -31.88 -26.92 2.06
CA GLN A 426 -30.66 -27.46 1.42
C GLN A 426 -30.95 -28.28 0.14
N GLY A 427 -31.89 -27.80 -0.68
CA GLY A 427 -32.19 -28.33 -2.00
C GLY A 427 -32.80 -29.75 -2.04
N PRO A 428 -32.90 -30.36 -3.24
CA PRO A 428 -32.67 -29.75 -4.55
C PRO A 428 -33.68 -28.63 -4.82
N PHE A 429 -33.24 -27.55 -5.47
CA PHE A 429 -34.10 -26.41 -5.79
C PHE A 429 -34.86 -26.65 -7.09
N VAL A 430 -36.15 -26.30 -7.12
CA VAL A 430 -36.95 -26.33 -8.36
C VAL A 430 -36.49 -25.24 -9.33
N GLN A 431 -36.67 -25.48 -10.65
CA GLN A 431 -36.44 -24.44 -11.66
C GLN A 431 -37.52 -23.35 -11.53
N VAL A 432 -37.17 -22.26 -10.83
CA VAL A 432 -38.11 -21.19 -10.49
C VAL A 432 -38.76 -20.59 -11.74
N ASP A 433 -38.01 -20.41 -12.83
CA ASP A 433 -38.53 -19.85 -14.09
C ASP A 433 -39.56 -20.77 -14.76
N GLU A 434 -39.38 -22.10 -14.72
CA GLU A 434 -40.37 -23.06 -15.23
C GLU A 434 -41.64 -23.04 -14.37
N VAL A 435 -41.51 -23.02 -13.05
CA VAL A 435 -42.64 -22.92 -12.12
C VAL A 435 -43.41 -21.61 -12.32
N MET A 436 -42.70 -20.48 -12.49
CA MET A 436 -43.31 -19.18 -12.76
C MET A 436 -43.98 -19.11 -14.13
N GLU A 437 -43.45 -19.79 -15.15
CA GLU A 437 -44.09 -19.90 -16.47
C GLU A 437 -45.32 -20.82 -16.45
N ILE A 438 -45.30 -21.90 -15.66
CA ILE A 438 -46.48 -22.74 -15.39
C ILE A 438 -47.57 -21.91 -14.68
N ILE A 439 -47.21 -21.15 -13.64
CA ILE A 439 -48.14 -20.25 -12.93
C ILE A 439 -48.70 -19.18 -13.89
N ARG A 440 -47.86 -18.59 -14.75
CA ARG A 440 -48.28 -17.58 -15.75
C ARG A 440 -49.26 -18.15 -16.80
N ARG A 441 -49.14 -19.44 -17.14
CA ARG A 441 -50.04 -20.16 -18.06
C ARG A 441 -51.26 -20.78 -17.37
N CYS A 442 -51.26 -20.85 -16.04
CA CYS A 442 -52.35 -21.41 -15.26
C CYS A 442 -53.58 -20.50 -15.33
N LYS A 443 -54.68 -21.01 -15.91
CA LYS A 443 -56.00 -20.40 -15.74
C LYS A 443 -56.56 -20.84 -14.39
N LEU A 444 -56.70 -19.89 -13.47
CA LEU A 444 -57.46 -20.10 -12.25
C LEU A 444 -58.94 -20.32 -12.62
N PRO A 445 -59.64 -21.30 -12.04
CA PRO A 445 -61.07 -21.48 -12.24
C PRO A 445 -61.88 -20.31 -11.68
N ASP A 446 -62.94 -19.91 -12.38
CA ASP A 446 -63.78 -18.77 -11.97
C ASP A 446 -64.70 -19.10 -10.78
N THR A 447 -64.81 -20.38 -10.40
CA THR A 447 -65.62 -20.85 -9.26
C THR A 447 -64.89 -21.86 -8.37
N VAL A 448 -65.24 -21.87 -7.08
CA VAL A 448 -64.67 -22.81 -6.09
C VAL A 448 -65.03 -24.25 -6.44
N ASP A 449 -66.25 -24.52 -6.91
CA ASP A 449 -66.70 -25.87 -7.29
C ASP A 449 -65.93 -26.44 -8.48
N GLU A 450 -65.56 -25.59 -9.44
CA GLU A 450 -64.73 -25.97 -10.57
C GLU A 450 -63.28 -26.23 -10.14
N ALA A 451 -62.73 -25.42 -9.24
CA ALA A 451 -61.42 -25.69 -8.63
C ALA A 451 -61.40 -27.00 -7.83
N VAL A 452 -62.43 -27.26 -7.03
CA VAL A 452 -62.58 -28.54 -6.29
C VAL A 452 -62.68 -29.71 -7.26
N ARG A 453 -63.46 -29.61 -8.34
CA ARG A 453 -63.55 -30.67 -9.37
C ARG A 453 -62.20 -30.95 -10.04
N ILE A 454 -61.45 -29.91 -10.41
CA ILE A 454 -60.14 -30.04 -11.05
C ILE A 454 -59.11 -30.66 -10.09
N ILE A 455 -59.14 -30.30 -8.81
CA ILE A 455 -58.20 -30.81 -7.79
C ILE A 455 -58.53 -32.26 -7.37
N THR A 456 -59.82 -32.64 -7.33
CA THR A 456 -60.27 -33.94 -6.76
C THR A 456 -60.59 -35.02 -7.79
N GLY A 457 -60.60 -34.70 -9.09
CA GLY A 457 -60.93 -35.67 -10.15
C GLY A 457 -62.43 -35.94 -10.34
N GLY A 458 -63.29 -35.41 -9.46
CA GLY A 458 -64.72 -35.22 -9.69
C GLY A 458 -65.65 -36.31 -9.17
N LEU A 459 -66.07 -36.19 -7.90
CA LEU A 459 -67.49 -36.10 -7.46
C LEU A 459 -67.56 -35.94 -5.93
N PRO A 460 -68.18 -34.88 -5.38
CA PRO A 460 -68.38 -34.71 -3.95
C PRO A 460 -69.73 -35.25 -3.47
N ASP A 461 -69.74 -35.88 -2.28
CA ASP A 461 -70.83 -36.05 -1.29
C ASP A 461 -70.40 -37.16 -0.28
N LEU A 462 -70.76 -37.19 1.00
CA LEU A 462 -71.37 -36.22 1.92
C LEU A 462 -71.01 -36.61 3.38
N THR A 463 -70.85 -35.60 4.25
CA THR A 463 -70.96 -35.63 5.75
C THR A 463 -70.64 -36.92 6.55
N MET A 464 -69.69 -36.83 7.49
CA MET A 464 -70.03 -36.93 8.94
C MET A 464 -68.95 -36.34 9.85
N GLU A 465 -69.34 -35.84 11.03
CA GLU A 465 -68.44 -35.45 12.12
C GLU A 465 -68.03 -36.66 12.98
N GLY A 466 -66.81 -36.68 13.52
CA GLY A 466 -66.35 -37.74 14.42
C GLY A 466 -65.01 -37.44 15.07
N ASN A 467 -64.91 -37.62 16.39
CA ASN A 467 -63.73 -37.29 17.20
C ASN A 467 -63.15 -38.57 17.82
N GLY A 468 -61.90 -38.95 17.51
CA GLY A 468 -61.26 -40.14 18.09
C GLY A 468 -59.96 -40.57 17.39
N PRO A 469 -59.03 -41.30 18.05
CA PRO A 469 -57.63 -41.38 17.61
C PRO A 469 -57.10 -42.78 17.24
N LEU A 470 -55.95 -42.79 16.53
CA LEU A 470 -54.95 -43.87 16.40
C LEU A 470 -55.38 -45.21 15.77
N GLU A 471 -54.71 -45.63 14.69
CA GLU A 471 -53.79 -46.79 14.75
C GLU A 471 -52.80 -46.86 13.56
N ASN A 472 -52.02 -47.94 13.47
CA ASN A 472 -50.74 -48.02 12.74
C ASN A 472 -50.72 -48.95 11.50
N ASN A 473 -49.79 -48.62 10.60
CA ASN A 473 -48.96 -49.51 9.77
C ASN A 473 -49.49 -50.29 8.53
N ALA A 474 -48.69 -50.10 7.47
CA ALA A 474 -48.14 -51.11 6.55
C ALA A 474 -48.99 -51.78 5.44
N LEU A 475 -48.44 -51.71 4.21
CA LEU A 475 -48.36 -52.73 3.13
C LEU A 475 -47.76 -52.01 1.89
N LEU A 476 -46.44 -52.06 1.61
CA LEU A 476 -45.62 -53.13 0.99
C LEU A 476 -46.00 -53.53 -0.46
N ASN A 477 -45.12 -53.12 -1.41
CA ASN A 477 -44.74 -53.82 -2.66
C ASN A 477 -45.81 -53.93 -3.80
N LYS A 478 -45.48 -54.10 -5.10
CA LYS A 478 -44.17 -54.27 -5.80
C LYS A 478 -44.24 -53.90 -7.31
N SER A 479 -43.14 -53.35 -7.84
CA SER A 479 -42.52 -53.57 -9.18
C SER A 479 -43.31 -53.78 -10.49
N VAL A 480 -42.85 -53.10 -11.56
CA VAL A 480 -42.68 -53.55 -12.97
C VAL A 480 -41.89 -52.44 -13.70
N LYS A 481 -40.96 -52.60 -14.65
CA LYS A 481 -40.01 -53.63 -15.15
C LYS A 481 -39.22 -52.90 -16.27
N ARG A 482 -37.99 -53.32 -16.64
CA ARG A 482 -37.25 -52.78 -17.82
C ARG A 482 -37.23 -53.81 -18.97
N PRO A 483 -36.95 -53.39 -20.23
CA PRO A 483 -36.12 -54.13 -21.20
C PRO A 483 -34.62 -53.83 -20.93
N ASN A 484 -33.66 -54.77 -20.98
CA ASN A 484 -33.20 -55.62 -22.11
C ASN A 484 -32.44 -54.80 -23.17
N GLU A 485 -31.29 -55.21 -23.73
CA GLU A 485 -30.33 -56.35 -23.57
C GLU A 485 -28.96 -55.82 -24.14
N ASP A 486 -27.74 -56.40 -24.08
CA ASP A 486 -27.13 -57.71 -23.73
C ASP A 486 -25.58 -57.49 -23.58
N SER A 487 -24.65 -58.41 -23.20
CA SER A 487 -24.66 -59.76 -22.59
C SER A 487 -23.31 -60.08 -21.89
N ASP A 488 -23.26 -61.20 -21.14
CA ASP A 488 -22.20 -62.21 -20.83
C ASP A 488 -20.73 -61.94 -20.36
N ASP A 489 -20.27 -62.93 -19.57
CA ASP A 489 -18.92 -63.45 -19.24
C ASP A 489 -17.87 -62.66 -18.40
N ASP A 490 -18.01 -62.84 -17.07
CA ASP A 490 -17.06 -63.48 -16.13
C ASP A 490 -15.72 -62.88 -15.58
N GLU A 491 -15.56 -63.17 -14.27
CA GLU A 491 -14.36 -63.23 -13.39
C GLU A 491 -13.54 -61.98 -12.93
N GLU A 492 -12.85 -62.22 -11.80
CA GLU A 492 -11.84 -61.42 -11.07
C GLU A 492 -12.21 -60.12 -10.31
N LYS A 493 -11.44 -59.86 -9.24
CA LYS A 493 -11.71 -58.83 -8.21
C LYS A 493 -11.07 -57.47 -8.53
N GLY A 494 -11.83 -56.59 -9.19
CA GLY A 494 -11.41 -55.21 -9.44
C GLY A 494 -11.65 -54.25 -8.25
N SER A 495 -10.65 -53.45 -7.88
CA SER A 495 -10.80 -52.38 -6.87
C SER A 495 -11.39 -51.10 -7.48
N VAL A 496 -12.30 -50.43 -6.76
CA VAL A 496 -12.94 -49.19 -7.22
C VAL A 496 -11.90 -48.05 -7.29
N VAL A 497 -11.70 -47.51 -8.48
CA VAL A 497 -10.71 -46.44 -8.76
C VAL A 497 -11.22 -45.08 -8.26
N PRO A 498 -10.43 -44.31 -7.47
CA PRO A 498 -10.83 -42.96 -7.03
C PRO A 498 -10.74 -41.90 -8.15
N PRO A 499 -11.41 -40.74 -8.00
CA PRO A 499 -11.31 -39.64 -8.95
C PRO A 499 -9.88 -39.12 -9.16
N ILE A 500 -9.57 -38.74 -10.41
CA ILE A 500 -8.21 -38.55 -10.94
C ILE A 500 -7.43 -37.36 -10.29
N HIS A 501 -8.08 -36.50 -9.51
CA HIS A 501 -7.49 -35.25 -8.96
C HIS A 501 -7.64 -35.07 -7.44
N ASP A 502 -7.59 -36.14 -6.63
CA ASP A 502 -7.42 -36.01 -5.17
C ASP A 502 -5.96 -35.61 -4.81
N ILE A 503 -5.76 -34.31 -4.63
CA ILE A 503 -4.47 -33.70 -4.22
C ILE A 503 -4.11 -34.07 -2.76
N TYR A 504 -5.09 -34.44 -1.93
CA TYR A 504 -4.89 -34.70 -0.50
C TYR A 504 -4.18 -36.05 -0.27
N ARG A 505 -4.63 -37.13 -0.96
CA ARG A 505 -3.92 -38.43 -0.93
C ARG A 505 -2.53 -38.38 -1.57
N ALA A 506 -2.35 -37.59 -2.64
CA ALA A 506 -1.05 -37.45 -3.30
C ALA A 506 0.05 -36.89 -2.38
N ARG A 507 -0.31 -36.10 -1.35
CA ARG A 507 0.63 -35.59 -0.34
C ARG A 507 0.93 -36.59 0.78
N GLN A 508 -0.04 -37.44 1.16
CA GLN A 508 0.15 -38.50 2.15
C GLN A 508 1.20 -39.54 1.70
N GLN A 509 1.12 -40.01 0.45
CA GLN A 509 2.02 -41.05 -0.06
C GLN A 509 3.49 -40.61 -0.19
N LYS A 510 3.79 -39.30 -0.25
CA LYS A 510 5.17 -38.77 -0.27
C LYS A 510 5.84 -38.64 1.11
N ARG A 511 5.16 -39.05 2.20
CA ARG A 511 5.76 -39.14 3.55
C ARG A 511 6.09 -40.57 4.00
N ILE A 512 5.87 -41.58 3.14
CA ILE A 512 6.18 -42.99 3.43
C ILE A 512 7.02 -43.56 2.27
N ARG A 513 8.26 -43.08 2.16
CA ARG A 513 9.40 -43.69 1.45
C ARG A 513 10.70 -43.02 1.87
#